data_AF-A0A812TTP4-F1
#
_entry.id   AF-A0A812TTP4-F1
#
_cell.length_a   1.000
_cell.length_b   1.000
_cell.length_c   1.000
_cell.angle_alpha   90.00
_cell.angle_beta   90.00
_cell.angle_gamma   90.00
#
_symmetry.space_group_name_H-M   'P 1'
#
loop_
_entity.id
_entity.type
_entity.pdbx_description
1 polymer ?
#
loop_
_entity_poly.entity_id
_entity_poly.type
_entity_poly.pdbx_seq_one_letter_code
_entity_poly.pdbx_strand_id
1 'polypeptide(L)'
;MAVKVSVADLVGRSLELELPATEAVRAIKDAVAKPWDLDPIAFRLLMQSERMDEERTLGSFLKEDQMQIEVQLLKFDPLLDLGQFLSADHLGIELSGDRYQTLKKTEAFPESNSVFLRHGIQEPCFVEFEVVRCRDEMSFGVSYDRQAELTSGHWNLYLDTTWIFSRKKTMPAFLLGNQHFNPPEVPGVQEGDIIVVYADPESRLVEFYCNTKMVGSTESFEVPLPPAGGRPLWMYAMVDEVGDEIKIRRFGPGRPYH
;
A
#
# COMPACT_ATOMS: atom_id res chain seq x y z
N MET A 1 -29.30 12.75 21.68
CA MET A 1 -30.26 11.75 21.16
C MET A 1 -29.47 10.50 20.81
N ALA A 2 -29.89 9.34 21.28
CA ALA A 2 -29.27 8.06 20.92
C ALA A 2 -29.94 7.49 19.66
N VAL A 3 -29.15 6.82 18.83
CA VAL A 3 -29.54 6.19 17.58
C VAL A 3 -29.28 4.71 17.70
N LYS A 4 -30.29 3.89 17.38
CA LYS A 4 -30.11 2.45 17.23
C LYS A 4 -29.52 2.16 15.86
N VAL A 5 -28.43 1.40 15.82
CA VAL A 5 -27.78 0.98 14.58
C VAL A 5 -27.85 -0.53 14.51
N SER A 6 -28.56 -1.05 13.51
CA SER A 6 -28.56 -2.49 13.22
C SER A 6 -27.55 -2.75 12.10
N VAL A 7 -26.47 -3.46 12.43
CA VAL A 7 -25.41 -3.82 11.48
C VAL A 7 -25.56 -5.29 11.10
N ALA A 8 -25.59 -5.60 9.81
CA ALA A 8 -25.63 -6.99 9.32
C ALA A 8 -24.61 -7.24 8.22
N ASP A 9 -23.94 -8.39 8.21
CA ASP A 9 -23.06 -8.80 7.11
C ASP A 9 -23.76 -9.72 6.09
N LEU A 10 -23.06 -10.03 4.99
CA LEU A 10 -23.59 -10.90 3.93
C LEU A 10 -23.74 -12.37 4.34
N VAL A 11 -23.13 -12.80 5.44
CA VAL A 11 -23.23 -14.18 5.94
C VAL A 11 -24.28 -14.33 7.05
N GLY A 12 -25.02 -13.25 7.35
CA GLY A 12 -26.14 -13.25 8.29
C GLY A 12 -25.76 -12.98 9.74
N ARG A 13 -24.54 -12.54 10.03
CA ARG A 13 -24.18 -12.04 11.38
C ARG A 13 -24.76 -10.64 11.56
N SER A 14 -25.34 -10.38 12.72
CA SER A 14 -25.94 -9.08 13.05
C SER A 14 -25.52 -8.58 14.43
N LEU A 15 -25.41 -7.27 14.58
CA LEU A 15 -25.07 -6.58 15.82
C LEU A 15 -25.95 -5.33 15.95
N GLU A 16 -26.56 -5.14 17.12
CA GLU A 16 -27.26 -3.90 17.46
C GLU A 16 -26.37 -3.03 18.33
N LEU A 17 -26.27 -1.76 17.97
CA LEU A 17 -25.51 -0.74 18.69
C LEU A 17 -26.42 0.43 19.05
N GLU A 18 -26.08 1.11 20.13
CA GLU A 18 -26.72 2.36 20.52
C GLU A 18 -25.65 3.45 20.65
N LEU A 19 -25.67 4.42 19.73
CA LEU A 19 -24.65 5.45 19.61
C LEU A 19 -25.29 6.85 19.60
N PRO A 20 -24.61 7.89 20.11
CA PRO A 20 -25.09 9.26 19.99
C PRO A 20 -25.26 9.68 18.51
N ALA A 21 -26.32 10.42 18.19
CA ALA A 21 -26.55 10.95 16.83
C ALA A 21 -25.43 11.89 16.35
N THR A 22 -24.64 12.43 17.28
CA THR A 22 -23.49 13.31 17.02
C THR A 22 -22.22 12.56 16.66
N GLU A 23 -22.15 11.25 16.92
CA GLU A 23 -21.01 10.44 16.50
C GLU A 23 -20.92 10.36 14.99
N ALA A 24 -19.70 10.16 14.50
CA ALA A 24 -19.43 9.92 13.09
C ALA A 24 -19.59 8.43 12.74
N VAL A 25 -19.77 8.12 11.46
CA VAL A 25 -19.92 6.74 10.96
C VAL A 25 -18.73 5.84 11.35
N ARG A 26 -17.51 6.39 11.46
CA ARG A 26 -16.34 5.65 11.98
C ARG A 26 -16.59 4.99 13.34
N ALA A 27 -17.40 5.59 14.21
CA ALA A 27 -17.72 5.03 15.52
C ALA A 27 -18.50 3.70 15.40
N ILE A 28 -19.31 3.51 14.35
CA ILE A 28 -19.93 2.21 14.06
C ILE A 28 -18.85 1.19 13.70
N LYS A 29 -17.89 1.56 12.86
CA LYS A 29 -16.81 0.64 12.45
C LYS A 29 -16.01 0.17 13.65
N ASP A 30 -15.60 1.09 14.53
CA ASP A 30 -14.85 0.76 15.74
C ASP A 30 -15.66 -0.15 16.69
N ALA A 31 -16.96 0.12 16.83
CA ALA A 31 -17.86 -0.67 17.67
C ALA A 31 -18.12 -2.08 17.13
N VAL A 32 -18.07 -2.29 15.80
CA VAL A 32 -18.24 -3.60 15.14
C VAL A 32 -16.93 -4.38 15.08
N ALA A 33 -15.81 -3.68 14.84
CA ALA A 33 -14.49 -4.27 14.66
C ALA A 33 -14.08 -5.17 15.81
N LYS A 34 -14.22 -4.68 17.06
CA LYS A 34 -13.85 -5.42 18.26
C LYS A 34 -14.63 -6.72 18.48
N PRO A 35 -15.98 -6.74 18.48
CA PRO A 35 -16.74 -7.98 18.69
C PRO A 35 -16.63 -8.96 17.52
N TRP A 36 -16.36 -8.50 16.30
CA TRP A 36 -16.29 -9.37 15.11
C TRP A 36 -14.85 -9.73 14.69
N ASP A 37 -13.86 -9.28 15.45
CA ASP A 37 -12.43 -9.45 15.17
C ASP A 37 -12.08 -9.03 13.73
N LEU A 38 -12.56 -7.83 13.36
CA LEU A 38 -12.33 -7.23 12.05
C LEU A 38 -11.45 -6.00 12.21
N ASP A 39 -10.57 -5.79 11.24
CA ASP A 39 -9.92 -4.51 11.07
C ASP A 39 -10.95 -3.49 10.50
N PRO A 40 -11.17 -2.31 11.13
CA PRO A 40 -12.00 -1.25 10.58
C PRO A 40 -11.69 -0.90 9.12
N ILE A 41 -10.45 -1.02 8.66
CA ILE A 41 -10.13 -0.74 7.25
C ILE A 41 -10.62 -1.84 6.30
N ALA A 42 -10.77 -3.08 6.81
CA ALA A 42 -11.13 -4.30 6.07
C ALA A 42 -12.63 -4.48 5.80
N PHE A 43 -13.43 -3.43 6.00
CA PHE A 43 -14.83 -3.43 5.60
C PHE A 43 -15.35 -2.01 5.31
N ARG A 44 -16.50 -1.98 4.66
CA ARG A 44 -17.28 -0.76 4.39
C ARG A 44 -18.67 -0.92 4.95
N LEU A 45 -19.24 0.20 5.38
CA LEU A 45 -20.62 0.29 5.82
C LEU A 45 -21.45 0.84 4.67
N LEU A 46 -22.51 0.11 4.32
CA LEU A 46 -23.45 0.50 3.28
C LEU A 46 -24.81 0.77 3.92
N MET A 47 -25.47 1.84 3.49
CA MET A 47 -26.88 2.08 3.80
C MET A 47 -27.63 2.14 2.47
N GLN A 48 -28.66 1.31 2.30
CA GLN A 48 -29.42 1.22 1.04
C GLN A 48 -28.53 0.98 -0.20
N SER A 49 -27.49 0.17 -0.05
CA SER A 49 -26.47 -0.13 -1.08
C SER A 49 -25.51 1.02 -1.43
N GLU A 50 -25.60 2.17 -0.75
CA GLU A 50 -24.65 3.27 -0.90
C GLU A 50 -23.61 3.26 0.20
N ARG A 51 -22.35 3.55 -0.15
CA ARG A 51 -21.27 3.68 0.83
C ARG A 51 -21.55 4.87 1.76
N MET A 52 -21.47 4.62 3.06
CA MET A 52 -21.51 5.69 4.06
C MET A 52 -20.15 6.40 4.13
N ASP A 53 -20.18 7.73 4.19
CA ASP A 53 -19.01 8.58 4.45
C ASP A 53 -18.67 8.51 5.95
N GLU A 54 -17.40 8.20 6.26
CA GLU A 54 -16.94 7.91 7.62
C GLU A 54 -16.92 9.15 8.53
N GLU A 55 -16.84 10.35 7.95
CA GLU A 55 -16.81 11.63 8.68
C GLU A 55 -18.21 12.24 8.87
N ARG A 56 -19.24 11.69 8.22
CA ARG A 56 -20.61 12.15 8.42
C ARG A 56 -21.16 11.66 9.75
N THR A 57 -21.98 12.49 10.38
CA THR A 57 -22.64 12.14 11.64
C THR A 57 -23.81 11.18 11.42
N LEU A 58 -24.08 10.31 12.39
CA LEU A 58 -25.19 9.35 12.35
C LEU A 58 -26.54 10.04 12.18
N GLY A 59 -26.72 11.19 12.84
CA GLY A 59 -27.93 12.00 12.73
C GLY A 59 -28.24 12.45 11.30
N SER A 60 -27.22 12.58 10.43
CA SER A 60 -27.41 12.99 9.03
C SER A 60 -28.04 11.90 8.15
N PHE A 61 -28.15 10.67 8.65
CA PHE A 61 -28.74 9.53 7.94
C PHE A 61 -30.16 9.20 8.42
N LEU A 62 -30.64 9.87 9.48
CA LEU A 62 -31.99 9.68 9.99
C LEU A 62 -33.01 10.45 9.13
N LYS A 63 -34.16 9.83 8.90
CA LYS A 63 -35.35 10.53 8.38
C LYS A 63 -36.17 11.09 9.55
N GLU A 64 -37.06 12.05 9.27
CA GLU A 64 -38.01 12.56 10.27
C GLU A 64 -38.74 11.37 10.95
N ASP A 65 -38.80 11.41 12.29
CA ASP A 65 -39.35 10.37 13.18
C ASP A 65 -38.63 9.00 13.24
N GLN A 66 -37.46 8.85 12.58
CA GLN A 66 -36.65 7.63 12.72
C GLN A 66 -35.57 7.79 13.81
N MET A 67 -35.45 6.78 14.67
CA MET A 67 -34.33 6.65 15.64
C MET A 67 -33.47 5.41 15.40
N GLN A 68 -33.62 4.79 14.22
CA GLN A 68 -32.90 3.58 13.85
C GLN A 68 -32.36 3.70 12.42
N ILE A 69 -31.14 3.22 12.21
CA ILE A 69 -30.54 3.00 10.89
C ILE A 69 -30.17 1.53 10.72
N GLU A 70 -30.34 1.04 9.49
CA GLU A 70 -29.92 -0.30 9.07
C GLU A 70 -28.71 -0.18 8.17
N VAL A 71 -27.65 -0.90 8.53
CA VAL A 71 -26.35 -0.81 7.89
C VAL A 71 -25.90 -2.21 7.48
N GLN A 72 -25.48 -2.35 6.24
CA GLN A 72 -24.86 -3.57 5.75
C GLN A 72 -23.34 -3.44 5.83
N LEU A 73 -22.69 -4.41 6.49
CA LEU A 73 -21.24 -4.55 6.48
C LEU A 73 -20.84 -5.37 5.26
N LEU A 74 -20.05 -4.75 4.38
CA LEU A 74 -19.40 -5.43 3.27
C LEU A 74 -17.92 -5.61 3.64
N LYS A 75 -17.49 -6.85 3.86
CA LYS A 75 -16.07 -7.16 3.99
C LYS A 75 -15.40 -6.80 2.67
N PHE A 76 -14.42 -5.92 2.74
CA PHE A 76 -13.71 -5.38 1.60
C PHE A 76 -12.24 -5.45 1.97
N ASP A 77 -11.40 -6.04 1.13
CA ASP A 77 -9.97 -5.94 1.35
C ASP A 77 -9.51 -4.58 0.79
N PRO A 78 -9.23 -3.57 1.64
CA PRO A 78 -8.76 -2.26 1.16
C PRO A 78 -7.45 -2.35 0.43
N LEU A 79 -6.70 -3.43 0.65
CA LEU A 79 -5.39 -3.65 0.07
C LEU A 79 -5.46 -4.53 -1.18
N LEU A 80 -6.65 -4.87 -1.68
CA LEU A 80 -6.76 -5.73 -2.87
C LEU A 80 -6.03 -5.13 -4.09
N ASP A 81 -6.02 -3.81 -4.18
CA ASP A 81 -5.32 -3.06 -5.22
C ASP A 81 -3.82 -2.91 -4.93
N LEU A 82 -3.38 -3.16 -3.69
CA LEU A 82 -1.97 -3.20 -3.32
C LEU A 82 -1.27 -4.40 -3.97
N GLY A 83 -1.99 -5.49 -4.26
CA GLY A 83 -1.48 -6.66 -4.97
C GLY A 83 -1.33 -6.51 -6.48
N GLN A 84 -1.57 -5.32 -7.04
CA GLN A 84 -1.70 -5.13 -8.48
C GLN A 84 -0.81 -3.99 -8.94
N PHE A 85 -0.04 -4.21 -10.00
CA PHE A 85 0.65 -3.11 -10.68
C PHE A 85 -0.36 -2.21 -11.41
N LEU A 86 -0.12 -0.91 -11.36
CA LEU A 86 -0.81 0.06 -12.18
C LEU A 86 -0.27 -0.02 -13.61
N SER A 87 -1.15 0.09 -14.61
CA SER A 87 -0.69 0.13 -15.99
C SER A 87 0.16 1.38 -16.20
N ALA A 88 1.37 1.20 -16.72
CA ALA A 88 2.19 2.32 -17.15
C ALA A 88 1.62 2.95 -18.42
N ASP A 89 1.80 4.26 -18.58
CA ASP A 89 1.43 5.00 -19.79
C ASP A 89 2.45 4.81 -20.95
N HIS A 90 3.41 3.90 -20.78
CA HIS A 90 4.46 3.59 -21.75
C HIS A 90 4.54 2.10 -22.07
N LEU A 91 5.10 1.77 -23.23
CA LEU A 91 5.19 0.38 -23.73
C LEU A 91 6.36 -0.43 -23.13
N GLY A 92 7.22 0.20 -22.32
CA GLY A 92 8.40 -0.45 -21.70
C GLY A 92 8.11 -1.55 -20.68
N ILE A 93 6.84 -1.77 -20.34
CA ILE A 93 6.39 -2.73 -19.32
C ILE A 93 5.24 -3.57 -19.87
N GLU A 94 5.33 -4.87 -19.61
CA GLU A 94 4.24 -5.82 -19.79
C GLU A 94 3.74 -6.27 -18.42
N LEU A 95 2.43 -6.15 -18.19
CA LEU A 95 1.78 -6.65 -16.98
C LEU A 95 1.04 -7.96 -17.29
N SER A 96 1.19 -8.95 -16.42
CA SER A 96 0.57 -10.26 -16.58
C SER A 96 0.23 -10.92 -15.23
N GLY A 97 -0.27 -12.16 -15.26
CA GLY A 97 -0.71 -12.90 -14.08
C GLY A 97 -2.14 -12.54 -13.64
N ASP A 98 -2.63 -13.24 -12.62
CA ASP A 98 -3.92 -12.89 -12.02
C ASP A 98 -3.82 -11.46 -11.47
N ARG A 99 -4.78 -10.61 -11.86
CA ARG A 99 -4.87 -9.20 -11.45
C ARG A 99 -3.59 -8.37 -11.67
N TYR A 100 -2.80 -8.65 -12.72
CA TYR A 100 -1.63 -7.83 -13.06
C TYR A 100 -0.55 -7.83 -11.95
N GLN A 101 -0.36 -8.96 -11.28
CA GLN A 101 0.63 -9.12 -10.21
C GLN A 101 2.08 -9.34 -10.71
N THR A 102 2.27 -9.58 -12.01
CA THR A 102 3.58 -9.77 -12.63
C THR A 102 3.92 -8.59 -13.52
N LEU A 103 5.13 -8.08 -13.38
CA LEU A 103 5.69 -6.98 -14.14
C LEU A 103 6.94 -7.47 -14.86
N LYS A 104 7.04 -7.16 -16.16
CA LYS A 104 8.18 -7.52 -16.99
C LYS A 104 8.65 -6.37 -17.86
N LYS A 105 9.96 -6.16 -17.92
CA LYS A 105 10.59 -5.18 -18.82
C LYS A 105 10.52 -5.66 -20.28
N THR A 106 10.06 -4.79 -21.17
CA THR A 106 10.00 -5.02 -22.63
C THR A 106 11.13 -4.29 -23.36
N GLU A 107 11.34 -4.67 -24.62
CA GLU A 107 12.29 -4.03 -25.54
C GLU A 107 11.86 -2.63 -26.02
N ALA A 108 10.59 -2.27 -25.83
CA ALA A 108 10.01 -1.06 -26.43
C ALA A 108 10.52 0.25 -25.81
N PHE A 109 11.19 0.17 -24.66
CA PHE A 109 11.75 1.32 -23.96
C PHE A 109 13.11 0.91 -23.39
N PRO A 110 14.25 1.46 -23.83
CA PRO A 110 15.56 0.95 -23.41
C PRO A 110 15.99 1.40 -22.01
N GLU A 111 15.34 2.42 -21.44
CA GLU A 111 15.68 2.95 -20.12
C GLU A 111 14.90 2.26 -18.99
N SER A 112 15.35 2.48 -17.76
CA SER A 112 14.68 2.00 -16.56
C SER A 112 13.25 2.53 -16.46
N ASN A 113 12.33 1.66 -16.01
CA ASN A 113 10.93 1.95 -15.88
C ASN A 113 10.43 1.65 -14.47
N SER A 114 9.86 2.66 -13.82
CA SER A 114 9.18 2.55 -12.53
C SER A 114 7.69 2.31 -12.74
N VAL A 115 7.12 1.41 -11.95
CA VAL A 115 5.68 1.12 -11.97
C VAL A 115 5.17 1.02 -10.55
N PHE A 116 4.15 1.83 -10.27
CA PHE A 116 3.50 1.84 -8.95
C PHE A 116 2.45 0.75 -8.83
N LEU A 117 2.13 0.43 -7.59
CA LEU A 117 0.96 -0.38 -7.25
C LEU A 117 -0.30 0.49 -7.28
N ARG A 118 -1.47 -0.12 -7.45
CA ARG A 118 -2.72 0.62 -7.61
C ARG A 118 -3.25 1.25 -6.31
N HIS A 119 -2.74 0.82 -5.16
CA HIS A 119 -3.19 1.31 -3.85
C HIS A 119 -2.37 2.50 -3.35
N GLY A 120 -3.07 3.59 -3.04
CA GLY A 120 -2.50 4.73 -2.31
C GLY A 120 -2.53 4.44 -0.82
N ILE A 121 -1.35 4.21 -0.24
CA ILE A 121 -1.14 3.79 1.13
C ILE A 121 -1.49 4.92 2.10
N GLN A 122 -2.46 4.67 2.95
CA GLN A 122 -2.86 5.54 4.06
C GLN A 122 -2.75 4.81 5.42
N GLU A 123 -2.64 3.49 5.36
CA GLU A 123 -2.58 2.55 6.47
C GLU A 123 -1.25 1.78 6.50
N PRO A 124 -0.85 1.24 7.66
CA PRO A 124 0.27 0.30 7.73
C PRO A 124 0.02 -0.94 6.86
N CYS A 125 0.91 -1.21 5.91
CA CYS A 125 0.80 -2.37 5.03
C CYS A 125 2.15 -2.83 4.49
N PHE A 126 2.18 -4.02 3.90
CA PHE A 126 3.35 -4.57 3.24
C PHE A 126 3.04 -5.19 1.89
N VAL A 127 4.07 -5.28 1.05
CA VAL A 127 4.07 -6.06 -0.19
C VAL A 127 5.33 -6.90 -0.28
N GLU A 128 5.16 -8.16 -0.62
CA GLU A 128 6.23 -9.10 -0.92
C GLU A 128 6.35 -9.30 -2.43
N PHE A 129 7.54 -9.00 -2.93
CA PHE A 129 7.96 -9.18 -4.30
C PHE A 129 8.93 -10.36 -4.41
N GLU A 130 8.74 -11.16 -5.45
CA GLU A 130 9.70 -12.15 -5.94
C GLU A 130 10.47 -11.54 -7.10
N VAL A 131 11.79 -11.57 -6.99
CA VAL A 131 12.69 -11.19 -8.07
C VAL A 131 12.85 -12.38 -9.00
N VAL A 132 11.97 -12.51 -9.99
CA VAL A 132 11.94 -13.64 -10.92
C VAL A 132 13.15 -13.61 -11.85
N ARG A 133 13.51 -12.41 -12.34
CA ARG A 133 14.70 -12.20 -13.16
C ARG A 133 15.27 -10.82 -12.94
N CYS A 134 16.59 -10.74 -12.77
CA CYS A 134 17.29 -9.47 -12.61
C CYS A 134 18.63 -9.52 -13.34
N ARG A 135 18.75 -8.78 -14.45
CA ARG A 135 19.94 -8.73 -15.32
C ARG A 135 20.72 -7.43 -15.19
N ASP A 136 20.04 -6.30 -14.94
CA ASP A 136 20.70 -5.06 -14.54
C ASP A 136 20.06 -4.43 -13.30
N GLU A 137 19.70 -3.14 -13.30
CA GLU A 137 19.21 -2.47 -12.11
C GLU A 137 17.78 -2.84 -11.77
N MET A 138 17.52 -2.93 -10.47
CA MET A 138 16.18 -3.18 -9.93
C MET A 138 16.07 -2.55 -8.56
N SER A 139 14.91 -1.96 -8.27
CA SER A 139 14.65 -1.36 -6.96
C SER A 139 13.19 -1.50 -6.54
N PHE A 140 12.97 -1.48 -5.23
CA PHE A 140 11.66 -1.59 -4.60
C PHE A 140 11.55 -0.52 -3.54
N GLY A 141 10.37 0.08 -3.40
CA GLY A 141 10.14 0.97 -2.27
C GLY A 141 8.89 1.79 -2.40
N VAL A 142 8.96 3.01 -1.87
CA VAL A 142 7.82 3.92 -1.79
C VAL A 142 8.16 5.31 -2.27
N SER A 143 7.16 6.04 -2.76
CA SER A 143 7.28 7.46 -3.08
C SER A 143 5.97 8.21 -2.84
N TYR A 144 6.08 9.48 -2.44
CA TYR A 144 4.95 10.41 -2.45
C TYR A 144 4.75 11.07 -3.82
N ASP A 145 5.68 10.89 -4.76
CA ASP A 145 5.65 11.53 -6.07
C ASP A 145 5.52 10.51 -7.20
N ARG A 146 4.33 10.48 -7.81
CA ARG A 146 4.07 9.65 -9.00
C ARG A 146 4.78 10.17 -10.25
N GLN A 147 5.43 11.35 -10.21
CA GLN A 147 6.35 11.75 -11.27
C GLN A 147 7.45 10.74 -11.50
N ALA A 148 7.79 9.90 -10.52
CA ALA A 148 8.74 8.79 -10.72
C ALA A 148 8.31 7.79 -11.82
N GLU A 149 7.03 7.74 -12.22
CA GLU A 149 6.57 6.99 -13.41
C GLU A 149 6.96 7.67 -14.72
N LEU A 150 6.98 8.99 -14.72
CA LEU A 150 7.22 9.82 -15.91
C LEU A 150 8.72 10.02 -16.15
N THR A 151 9.54 9.80 -15.14
CA THR A 151 10.99 9.85 -15.24
C THR A 151 11.54 8.48 -15.58
N SER A 152 12.04 8.35 -16.81
CA SER A 152 12.84 7.21 -17.22
C SER A 152 14.27 7.30 -16.68
N GLY A 153 14.95 6.16 -16.53
CA GLY A 153 16.32 6.12 -16.00
C GLY A 153 16.45 6.42 -14.50
N HIS A 154 17.63 6.88 -14.08
CA HIS A 154 17.98 7.10 -12.65
C HIS A 154 17.46 8.41 -12.06
N TRP A 155 16.50 9.10 -12.70
CA TRP A 155 16.03 10.40 -12.21
C TRP A 155 15.28 10.31 -10.88
N ASN A 156 14.71 9.14 -10.56
CA ASN A 156 14.14 8.86 -9.24
C ASN A 156 15.17 9.02 -8.10
N LEU A 157 16.47 8.91 -8.39
CA LEU A 157 17.55 9.13 -7.41
C LEU A 157 17.62 10.57 -6.88
N TYR A 158 17.01 11.54 -7.56
CA TYR A 158 17.03 12.94 -7.16
C TYR A 158 15.76 13.38 -6.41
N LEU A 159 14.79 12.49 -6.26
CA LEU A 159 13.52 12.80 -5.60
C LEU A 159 13.69 12.65 -4.09
N ASP A 160 13.59 13.76 -3.36
CA ASP A 160 13.58 13.79 -1.89
C ASP A 160 12.34 13.12 -1.26
N THR A 161 11.43 12.64 -2.09
CA THR A 161 10.18 11.96 -1.75
C THR A 161 10.21 10.45 -1.96
N THR A 162 11.38 9.85 -2.22
CA THR A 162 11.50 8.43 -2.59
C THR A 162 12.39 7.64 -1.63
N TRP A 163 11.92 6.47 -1.18
CA TRP A 163 12.68 5.53 -0.33
C TRP A 163 12.73 4.17 -1.01
N ILE A 164 13.91 3.68 -1.35
CA ILE A 164 14.09 2.41 -2.08
C ILE A 164 15.24 1.56 -1.55
N PHE A 165 15.12 0.26 -1.82
CA PHE A 165 16.15 -0.76 -1.71
C PHE A 165 16.47 -1.35 -3.10
N SER A 166 17.74 -1.40 -3.49
CA SER A 166 18.16 -1.68 -4.88
C SER A 166 19.25 -2.76 -5.00
N ARG A 167 19.54 -3.21 -6.23
CA ARG A 167 20.55 -4.23 -6.57
C ARG A 167 22.00 -3.90 -6.20
N LYS A 168 22.33 -2.65 -5.87
CA LYS A 168 23.69 -2.21 -5.48
C LYS A 168 24.74 -2.45 -6.59
N LYS A 169 24.51 -1.90 -7.79
CA LYS A 169 25.47 -1.90 -8.90
C LYS A 169 25.88 -0.46 -9.28
N THR A 170 25.09 0.24 -10.09
CA THR A 170 25.18 1.68 -10.35
C THR A 170 24.33 2.50 -9.36
N MET A 171 23.28 1.91 -8.79
CA MET A 171 22.48 2.51 -7.73
C MET A 171 23.00 2.17 -6.32
N PRO A 172 22.76 3.04 -5.31
CA PRO A 172 23.03 2.68 -3.92
C PRO A 172 22.09 1.55 -3.46
N ALA A 173 22.54 0.77 -2.48
CA ALA A 173 21.71 -0.25 -1.83
C ALA A 173 20.44 0.39 -1.27
N PHE A 174 20.56 1.56 -0.64
CA PHE A 174 19.41 2.36 -0.24
C PHE A 174 19.52 3.79 -0.75
N LEU A 175 18.39 4.32 -1.21
CA LEU A 175 18.16 5.74 -1.38
C LEU A 175 16.98 6.09 -0.49
N LEU A 176 17.16 7.02 0.46
CA LEU A 176 16.14 7.42 1.42
C LEU A 176 15.96 8.93 1.33
N GLY A 177 14.89 9.35 0.67
CA GLY A 177 14.76 10.70 0.12
C GLY A 177 15.86 10.93 -0.91
N ASN A 178 16.84 11.78 -0.57
CA ASN A 178 18.00 12.09 -1.41
C ASN A 178 19.33 11.58 -0.83
N GLN A 179 19.28 10.77 0.23
CA GLN A 179 20.47 10.26 0.91
C GLN A 179 20.79 8.85 0.44
N HIS A 180 22.07 8.60 0.14
CA HIS A 180 22.54 7.34 -0.42
C HIS A 180 23.27 6.51 0.66
N PHE A 181 22.88 5.25 0.83
CA PHE A 181 23.52 4.34 1.78
C PHE A 181 23.95 3.04 1.11
N ASN A 182 25.17 2.59 1.43
CA ASN A 182 25.75 1.34 0.93
C ASN A 182 26.37 0.52 2.07
N PRO A 183 25.58 0.02 3.04
CA PRO A 183 26.11 -0.81 4.11
C PRO A 183 26.90 -2.00 3.54
N PRO A 184 28.13 -2.28 4.00
CA PRO A 184 28.96 -3.36 3.46
C PRO A 184 28.29 -4.74 3.50
N GLU A 185 27.52 -5.00 4.56
CA GLU A 185 26.84 -6.26 4.85
C GLU A 185 25.54 -6.48 4.08
N VAL A 186 25.05 -5.45 3.38
CA VAL A 186 23.83 -5.54 2.56
C VAL A 186 24.25 -5.73 1.10
N PRO A 187 23.96 -6.91 0.50
CA PRO A 187 24.42 -7.24 -0.85
C PRO A 187 23.61 -6.55 -1.95
N GLY A 188 22.47 -5.94 -1.62
CA GLY A 188 21.49 -5.46 -2.60
C GLY A 188 20.55 -6.59 -3.05
N VAL A 189 19.60 -6.23 -3.90
CA VAL A 189 18.63 -7.14 -4.54
C VAL A 189 19.31 -8.10 -5.51
N GLN A 190 18.93 -9.37 -5.51
CA GLN A 190 19.41 -10.39 -6.45
C GLN A 190 18.27 -11.20 -7.06
N GLU A 191 18.55 -11.85 -8.19
CA GLU A 191 17.61 -12.82 -8.79
C GLU A 191 17.33 -13.97 -7.81
N GLY A 192 16.06 -14.31 -7.64
CA GLY A 192 15.58 -15.29 -6.67
C GLY A 192 15.29 -14.73 -5.29
N ASP A 193 15.63 -13.48 -5.00
CA ASP A 193 15.31 -12.87 -3.71
C ASP A 193 13.82 -12.64 -3.53
N ILE A 194 13.40 -12.72 -2.27
CA ILE A 194 12.10 -12.27 -1.79
C ILE A 194 12.27 -10.94 -1.07
N ILE A 195 11.81 -9.86 -1.69
CA ILE A 195 11.89 -8.51 -1.16
C ILE A 195 10.56 -8.13 -0.54
N VAL A 196 10.58 -7.62 0.70
CA VAL A 196 9.37 -7.07 1.32
C VAL A 196 9.59 -5.60 1.62
N VAL A 197 8.61 -4.79 1.22
CA VAL A 197 8.52 -3.38 1.59
C VAL A 197 7.33 -3.26 2.55
N TYR A 198 7.60 -2.79 3.75
CA TYR A 198 6.57 -2.38 4.72
C TYR A 198 6.57 -0.86 4.81
N ALA A 199 5.39 -0.25 4.86
CA ALA A 199 5.23 1.18 5.01
C ALA A 199 4.14 1.51 6.03
N ASP A 200 4.43 2.50 6.86
CA ASP A 200 3.48 3.12 7.79
C ASP A 200 3.62 4.64 7.66
N PRO A 201 2.73 5.29 6.88
CA PRO A 201 2.78 6.74 6.68
C PRO A 201 2.55 7.54 7.97
N GLU A 202 1.74 7.04 8.91
CA GLU A 202 1.42 7.72 10.16
C GLU A 202 2.63 7.75 11.09
N SER A 203 3.30 6.60 11.26
CA SER A 203 4.55 6.48 12.01
C SER A 203 5.78 6.99 11.24
N ARG A 204 5.59 7.42 9.99
CA ARG A 204 6.65 7.90 9.08
C ARG A 204 7.76 6.87 8.85
N LEU A 205 7.37 5.60 8.76
CA LEU A 205 8.25 4.44 8.76
C LEU A 205 8.21 3.69 7.42
N VAL A 206 9.37 3.27 6.94
CA VAL A 206 9.53 2.24 5.90
C VAL A 206 10.55 1.22 6.37
N GLU A 207 10.25 -0.06 6.17
CA GLU A 207 11.15 -1.16 6.44
C GLU A 207 11.34 -2.03 5.19
N PHE A 208 12.57 -2.42 4.95
CA PHE A 208 12.97 -3.27 3.83
C PHE A 208 13.47 -4.60 4.37
N TYR A 209 12.94 -5.68 3.82
CA TYR A 209 13.40 -7.03 4.11
C TYR A 209 13.86 -7.71 2.83
N CYS A 210 14.90 -8.52 2.95
CA CYS A 210 15.34 -9.45 1.91
C CYS A 210 15.41 -10.85 2.51
N ASN A 211 14.71 -11.81 1.91
CA ASN A 211 14.63 -13.20 2.36
C ASN A 211 14.32 -13.30 3.87
N THR A 212 13.26 -12.62 4.31
CA THR A 212 12.77 -12.52 5.70
C THR A 212 13.63 -11.71 6.68
N LYS A 213 14.85 -11.32 6.31
CA LYS A 213 15.74 -10.53 7.17
C LYS A 213 15.54 -9.04 6.90
N MET A 214 15.33 -8.24 7.96
CA MET A 214 15.33 -6.78 7.83
C MET A 214 16.73 -6.31 7.42
N VAL A 215 16.81 -5.59 6.30
CA VAL A 215 18.08 -5.09 5.74
C VAL A 215 18.25 -3.59 5.93
N GLY A 216 17.16 -2.86 6.19
CA GLY A 216 17.20 -1.43 6.46
C GLY A 216 15.82 -0.86 6.77
N SER A 217 15.78 0.26 7.47
CA SER A 217 14.57 1.02 7.74
C SER A 217 14.85 2.52 7.84
N THR A 218 13.82 3.34 7.74
CA THR A 218 13.97 4.78 8.00
C THR A 218 14.49 5.07 9.42
N GLU A 219 14.16 4.22 10.39
CA GLU A 219 14.70 4.33 11.75
C GLU A 219 16.18 3.97 11.82
N SER A 220 16.62 2.89 11.18
CA SER A 220 18.03 2.46 11.22
C SER A 220 18.98 3.48 10.60
N PHE A 221 18.49 4.30 9.68
CA PHE A 221 19.26 5.34 9.00
C PHE A 221 18.93 6.76 9.51
N GLU A 222 18.00 6.90 10.46
CA GLU A 222 17.53 8.21 10.97
C GLU A 222 16.97 9.14 9.87
N VAL A 223 16.36 8.57 8.81
CA VAL A 223 15.75 9.30 7.68
C VAL A 223 14.25 8.96 7.57
N PRO A 224 13.39 9.55 8.43
CA PRO A 224 11.94 9.27 8.41
C PRO A 224 11.30 9.72 7.11
N LEU A 225 10.18 9.09 6.74
CA LEU A 225 9.29 9.62 5.69
C LEU A 225 8.91 11.06 6.02
N PRO A 226 8.73 11.98 5.07
CA PRO A 226 8.18 13.30 5.34
C PRO A 226 6.71 13.17 5.78
N PRO A 227 6.16 14.20 6.45
CA PRO A 227 4.72 14.26 6.69
C PRO A 227 3.95 14.13 5.37
N ALA A 228 2.90 13.29 5.36
CA ALA A 228 2.14 12.99 4.15
C ALA A 228 1.54 14.25 3.48
N GLY A 229 1.14 15.25 4.28
CA GLY A 229 0.62 16.52 3.78
C GLY A 229 -0.63 16.36 2.91
N GLY A 230 -1.44 15.32 3.16
CA GLY A 230 -2.62 14.98 2.37
C GLY A 230 -2.33 14.24 1.06
N ARG A 231 -1.06 13.89 0.78
CA ARG A 231 -0.69 13.07 -0.39
C ARG A 231 -0.59 11.60 0.03
N PRO A 232 -1.17 10.66 -0.74
CA PRO A 232 -0.98 9.24 -0.50
C PRO A 232 0.48 8.85 -0.77
N LEU A 233 1.00 7.92 0.03
CA LEU A 233 2.25 7.22 -0.23
C LEU A 233 1.97 6.07 -1.19
N TRP A 234 2.89 5.76 -2.10
CA TRP A 234 2.68 4.68 -3.05
C TRP A 234 3.86 3.74 -3.08
N MET A 235 3.62 2.43 -3.07
CA MET A 235 4.65 1.43 -3.34
C MET A 235 4.90 1.31 -4.84
N TYR A 236 6.16 1.06 -5.21
CA TYR A 236 6.55 0.84 -6.60
C TYR A 236 7.73 -0.10 -6.70
N ALA A 237 7.92 -0.61 -7.91
CA ALA A 237 9.13 -1.30 -8.33
C ALA A 237 9.69 -0.67 -9.59
N MET A 238 11.00 -0.75 -9.78
CA MET A 238 11.68 -0.31 -10.99
C MET A 238 12.51 -1.45 -11.56
N VAL A 239 12.46 -1.60 -12.88
CA VAL A 239 13.21 -2.58 -13.67
C VAL A 239 13.98 -1.86 -14.78
N ASP A 240 15.12 -2.41 -15.18
CA ASP A 240 16.02 -1.74 -16.11
C ASP A 240 16.23 -2.54 -17.41
N GLU A 241 16.72 -3.78 -17.30
CA GLU A 241 17.16 -4.56 -18.45
C GLU A 241 16.02 -5.38 -19.06
N VAL A 242 16.02 -5.53 -20.38
CA VAL A 242 15.00 -6.31 -21.10
C VAL A 242 14.89 -7.73 -20.51
N GLY A 243 13.66 -8.08 -20.16
CA GLY A 243 13.32 -9.37 -19.57
C GLY A 243 13.49 -9.44 -18.06
N ASP A 244 13.92 -8.37 -17.38
CA ASP A 244 13.76 -8.24 -15.92
C ASP A 244 12.30 -8.45 -15.54
N GLU A 245 12.08 -9.20 -14.47
CA GLU A 245 10.76 -9.70 -14.10
C GLU A 245 10.59 -9.75 -12.59
N ILE A 246 9.46 -9.21 -12.15
CA ILE A 246 9.05 -9.10 -10.75
C ILE A 246 7.65 -9.69 -10.62
N LYS A 247 7.38 -10.37 -9.51
CA LYS A 247 6.05 -10.88 -9.19
C LYS A 247 5.66 -10.56 -7.76
N ILE A 248 4.45 -10.03 -7.56
CA ILE A 248 3.88 -9.87 -6.22
C ILE A 248 3.40 -11.26 -5.74
N ARG A 249 3.87 -11.67 -4.55
CA ARG A 249 3.53 -12.98 -3.94
C ARG A 249 2.44 -12.86 -2.90
N ARG A 250 2.56 -11.85 -2.03
CA ARG A 250 1.62 -11.57 -0.95
C ARG A 250 1.66 -10.09 -0.62
N PHE A 251 0.59 -9.62 -0.02
CA PHE A 251 0.45 -8.27 0.51
C PHE A 251 -0.55 -8.35 1.65
N GLY A 252 -0.57 -7.33 2.51
CA GLY A 252 -1.50 -7.33 3.63
C GLY A 252 -1.30 -6.16 4.57
N PRO A 253 -2.20 -6.05 5.58
CA PRO A 253 -2.12 -4.99 6.57
C PRO A 253 -1.01 -5.28 7.58
N GLY A 254 -0.50 -4.21 8.20
CA GLY A 254 0.49 -4.29 9.27
C GLY A 254 1.86 -4.80 8.83
N ARG A 255 2.68 -5.21 9.80
CA ARG A 255 4.05 -5.69 9.57
C ARG A 255 4.04 -7.12 9.00
N PRO A 256 4.95 -7.45 8.05
CA PRO A 256 4.99 -8.75 7.39
C PRO A 256 5.55 -9.89 8.25
N TYR A 257 6.33 -9.55 9.27
CA TYR A 257 7.04 -10.47 10.14
C TYR A 257 6.95 -9.94 11.58
N HIS A 258 6.73 -10.85 12.53
CA HIS A 258 6.65 -10.59 13.97
C HIS A 258 7.92 -11.07 14.68
#